data_AF-G3NTB3-F1
#
_entry.id   AF-G3NTB3-F1
#
_cell.length_a   1.000
_cell.length_b   1.000
_cell.length_c   1.000
_cell.angle_alpha   90.00
_cell.angle_beta   90.00
_cell.angle_gamma   90.00
#
_symmetry.space_group_name_H-M   'P 1'
#
loop_
_entity.id
_entity.type
_entity.pdbx_description
1 polymer ?
#
loop_
_entity_poly.entity_id
_entity_poly.type
_entity_poly.pdbx_seq_one_letter_code
_entity_poly.pdbx_strand_id
1 'polypeptide(L)'
;LQGSNRVGRDEPVVLLTSGLSQPERALVAKLGELLGGRTADTFSSPVSHVVVPVGHLPTTSSTLLGLLAGCWVVKFSWVEACLQAGEWTPEAEHEAGEGAQRSRINRRSLLPPLFDGCFFFLLGRFKAISKDELTKLLREGGGQLLSRQPKPDSDVTQTLSAAAYHALPGSDQALCTQYIIFDPQGPHRPAVVRRGKVWSAPCTWLLDCITAFRLLPVSDCQTPV
;
A
#
# COMPACT_ATOMS: atom_id res chain seq x y z
N LEU A 1 12.38 -6.52 39.53
CA LEU A 1 11.82 -7.71 38.84
C LEU A 1 11.57 -7.32 37.38
N GLN A 2 12.53 -7.60 36.51
CA GLN A 2 12.45 -7.34 35.07
C GLN A 2 11.45 -8.32 34.44
N GLY A 3 10.26 -7.82 34.10
CA GLY A 3 9.34 -8.51 33.21
C GLY A 3 9.63 -8.11 31.78
N SER A 4 10.48 -8.88 31.09
CA SER A 4 10.57 -8.83 29.63
C SER A 4 9.20 -9.24 29.07
N ASN A 5 8.40 -8.26 28.65
CA ASN A 5 7.14 -8.49 27.94
C ASN A 5 7.44 -9.07 26.55
N ARG A 6 7.76 -10.36 26.49
CA ARG A 6 7.74 -11.16 25.26
C ARG A 6 6.29 -11.57 24.96
N VAL A 7 5.44 -10.60 24.63
CA VAL A 7 4.07 -10.91 24.18
C VAL A 7 4.11 -11.04 22.65
N GLY A 8 4.07 -12.28 22.16
CA GLY A 8 3.73 -12.63 20.77
C GLY A 8 4.90 -12.95 19.82
N ARG A 9 5.79 -13.91 20.15
CA ARG A 9 6.96 -14.27 19.31
C ARG A 9 6.93 -15.69 18.74
N ASP A 10 5.82 -16.10 18.12
CA ASP A 10 5.76 -17.40 17.41
C ASP A 10 5.86 -17.29 15.88
N GLU A 11 5.79 -16.09 15.29
CA GLU A 11 5.92 -15.92 13.84
C GLU A 11 7.36 -15.59 13.42
N PRO A 12 7.88 -16.28 12.37
CA PRO A 12 9.24 -16.05 11.90
C PRO A 12 9.40 -14.67 11.28
N VAL A 13 10.46 -13.96 11.67
CA VAL A 13 10.78 -12.63 11.15
C VAL A 13 11.35 -12.76 9.75
N VAL A 14 10.66 -12.19 8.77
CA VAL A 14 11.12 -12.08 7.38
C VAL A 14 11.25 -10.60 7.02
N LEU A 15 12.47 -10.18 6.71
CA LEU A 15 12.85 -8.81 6.39
C LEU A 15 12.99 -8.62 4.88
N LEU A 16 12.36 -7.59 4.33
CA LEU A 16 12.52 -7.17 2.93
C LEU A 16 13.11 -5.75 2.91
N THR A 17 14.11 -5.52 2.08
CA THR A 17 14.69 -4.17 1.90
C THR A 17 14.06 -3.45 0.73
N SER A 18 13.80 -2.16 0.86
CA SER A 18 13.23 -1.34 -0.22
C SER A 18 13.93 0.02 -0.29
N GLY A 19 14.58 0.33 -1.41
CA GLY A 19 15.28 1.61 -1.60
C GLY A 19 16.61 1.78 -0.85
N LEU A 20 17.08 0.73 -0.15
CA LEU A 20 18.35 0.74 0.57
C LEU A 20 19.57 0.54 -0.34
N SER A 21 20.69 1.14 0.06
CA SER A 21 22.03 0.93 -0.51
C SER A 21 22.58 -0.46 -0.18
N GLN A 22 23.64 -0.89 -0.88
CA GLN A 22 24.26 -2.20 -0.64
C GLN A 22 24.83 -2.36 0.78
N PRO A 23 25.52 -1.35 1.38
CA PRO A 23 25.96 -1.43 2.77
C PRO A 23 24.79 -1.57 3.76
N GLU A 24 23.72 -0.81 3.58
CA GLU A 24 22.52 -0.90 4.43
C GLU A 24 21.87 -2.29 4.33
N ARG A 25 21.76 -2.85 3.13
CA ARG A 25 21.23 -4.21 2.93
C ARG A 25 22.05 -5.28 3.66
N ALA A 26 23.37 -5.14 3.69
CA ALA A 26 24.23 -6.04 4.46
C ALA A 26 23.96 -5.96 5.97
N LEU A 27 23.67 -4.77 6.49
CA LEU A 27 23.28 -4.59 7.89
C LEU A 27 21.89 -5.17 8.18
N VAL A 28 20.93 -5.09 7.24
CA VAL A 28 19.64 -5.78 7.38
C VAL A 28 19.82 -7.30 7.42
N ALA A 29 20.70 -7.86 6.59
CA ALA A 29 21.01 -9.29 6.61
C ALA A 29 21.62 -9.72 7.96
N LYS A 30 22.60 -8.95 8.45
CA LYS A 30 23.20 -9.16 9.78
C LYS A 30 22.16 -9.11 10.90
N LEU A 31 21.20 -8.19 10.81
CA LEU A 31 20.11 -8.13 11.78
C LEU A 31 19.19 -9.35 11.68
N GLY A 32 18.89 -9.81 10.46
CA GLY A 32 18.13 -11.04 10.24
C GLY A 32 18.74 -12.22 11.00
N GLU A 33 20.05 -12.42 10.87
CA GLU A 33 20.79 -13.45 11.61
C GLU A 33 20.70 -13.27 13.13
N LEU A 34 20.94 -12.05 13.64
CA LEU A 34 20.87 -11.71 15.07
C LEU A 34 19.52 -12.09 15.68
N LEU A 35 18.43 -11.83 14.95
CA LEU A 35 17.05 -12.02 15.42
C LEU A 35 16.52 -13.44 15.14
N GLY A 36 17.31 -14.33 14.53
CA GLY A 36 16.86 -15.64 14.08
C GLY A 36 15.82 -15.59 12.95
N GLY A 37 15.78 -14.48 12.21
CA GLY A 37 14.94 -14.27 11.04
C GLY A 37 15.68 -14.53 9.72
N ARG A 38 15.08 -14.12 8.62
CA ARG A 38 15.67 -14.21 7.27
C ARG A 38 15.37 -12.99 6.43
N THR A 39 16.18 -12.75 5.40
CA THR A 39 15.89 -11.76 4.37
C THR A 39 15.13 -12.37 3.20
N ALA A 40 14.31 -11.57 2.54
CA ALA A 40 13.65 -11.90 1.28
C ALA A 40 14.10 -10.93 0.19
N ASP A 41 14.22 -11.44 -1.05
CA ASP A 41 14.60 -10.61 -2.22
C ASP A 41 13.40 -9.91 -2.85
N THR A 42 12.22 -10.52 -2.73
CA THR A 42 10.97 -10.04 -3.31
C THR A 42 9.84 -10.12 -2.29
N PHE A 43 8.81 -9.29 -2.48
CA PHE A 43 7.64 -9.31 -1.61
C PHE A 43 6.86 -10.62 -1.75
N SER A 44 6.47 -11.20 -0.62
CA SER A 44 5.63 -12.39 -0.52
C SER A 44 4.88 -12.39 0.80
N SER A 45 3.82 -13.19 0.91
CA SER A 45 2.97 -13.24 2.12
C SER A 45 3.72 -13.44 3.46
N PRO A 46 4.84 -14.18 3.54
CA PRO A 46 5.60 -14.30 4.78
C PRO A 46 6.37 -13.04 5.21
N VAL A 47 6.51 -12.03 4.36
CA VAL A 47 7.23 -10.80 4.69
C VAL A 47 6.54 -10.11 5.85
N SER A 48 7.29 -9.94 6.95
CA SER A 48 6.81 -9.33 8.19
C SER A 48 7.19 -7.86 8.28
N HIS A 49 8.38 -7.51 7.76
CA HIS A 49 8.95 -6.17 7.83
C HIS A 49 9.48 -5.74 6.47
N VAL A 50 9.17 -4.50 6.09
CA VAL A 50 9.80 -3.81 4.96
C VAL A 50 10.66 -2.68 5.51
N VAL A 51 11.97 -2.77 5.33
CA VAL A 51 12.95 -1.76 5.78
C VAL A 51 13.20 -0.77 4.65
N VAL A 52 12.97 0.52 4.94
CA VAL A 52 13.13 1.65 4.02
C VAL A 52 14.19 2.64 4.52
N PRO A 53 14.76 3.50 3.65
CA PRO A 53 15.65 4.58 4.09
C PRO A 53 15.01 5.51 5.12
N VAL A 54 15.85 6.24 5.86
CA VAL A 54 15.39 7.38 6.66
C VAL A 54 15.00 8.52 5.72
N GLY A 55 13.86 9.17 5.99
CA GLY A 55 13.37 10.31 5.20
C GLY A 55 12.11 9.99 4.41
N HIS A 56 12.12 10.30 3.11
CA HIS A 56 10.96 10.08 2.23
C HIS A 56 10.68 8.59 2.02
N LEU A 57 9.41 8.19 2.16
CA LEU A 57 8.98 6.82 1.98
C LEU A 57 9.02 6.44 0.48
N PRO A 58 9.86 5.47 0.05
CA PRO A 58 9.94 5.11 -1.36
C PRO A 58 8.63 4.49 -1.85
N THR A 59 8.12 4.94 -3.01
CA THR A 59 6.92 4.39 -3.67
C THR A 59 7.24 3.17 -4.55
N THR A 60 8.18 2.33 -4.13
CA THR A 60 8.53 1.09 -4.84
C THR A 60 7.44 0.04 -4.64
N SER A 61 7.39 -0.96 -5.53
CA SER A 61 6.47 -2.10 -5.41
C SER A 61 6.56 -2.80 -4.05
N SER A 62 7.78 -3.06 -3.55
CA SER A 62 7.99 -3.69 -2.24
C SER A 62 7.41 -2.87 -1.07
N THR A 63 7.60 -1.55 -1.07
CA THR A 63 7.04 -0.69 -0.02
C THR A 63 5.52 -0.68 -0.06
N LEU A 64 4.95 -0.49 -1.26
CA LEU A 64 3.51 -0.38 -1.44
C LEU A 64 2.78 -1.71 -1.15
N LEU A 65 3.36 -2.85 -1.53
CA LEU A 65 2.82 -4.17 -1.17
C LEU A 65 2.91 -4.42 0.35
N GLY A 66 4.04 -4.06 0.98
CA GLY A 66 4.18 -4.15 2.43
C GLY A 66 3.18 -3.28 3.20
N LEU A 67 2.91 -2.07 2.69
CA LEU A 67 1.84 -1.22 3.18
C LEU A 67 0.49 -1.93 3.04
N LEU A 68 0.12 -2.44 1.87
CA LEU A 68 -1.20 -3.06 1.67
C LEU A 68 -1.40 -4.32 2.50
N ALA A 69 -0.34 -5.10 2.73
CA ALA A 69 -0.38 -6.30 3.55
C ALA A 69 -0.42 -6.02 5.08
N GLY A 70 -0.19 -4.77 5.48
CA GLY A 70 -0.12 -4.39 6.90
C GLY A 70 1.14 -4.89 7.60
N CYS A 71 2.23 -5.06 6.85
CA CYS A 71 3.55 -5.34 7.39
C CYS A 71 4.04 -4.17 8.26
N TRP A 72 5.03 -4.43 9.11
CA TRP A 72 5.82 -3.35 9.67
C TRP A 72 6.66 -2.69 8.58
N VAL A 73 6.32 -1.46 8.19
CA VAL A 73 7.19 -0.66 7.31
C VAL A 73 8.00 0.27 8.21
N VAL A 74 9.30 -0.02 8.34
CA VAL A 74 10.18 0.64 9.32
C VAL A 74 11.37 1.30 8.64
N LYS A 75 11.82 2.42 9.20
CA LYS A 75 13.02 3.14 8.74
C LYS A 75 14.28 2.34 9.09
N PHE A 76 15.34 2.58 8.33
CA PHE A 76 16.64 1.95 8.56
C PHE A 76 17.19 2.19 9.98
N SER A 77 16.79 3.28 10.64
CA SER A 77 17.14 3.53 12.05
C SER A 77 16.68 2.44 13.02
N TRP A 78 15.66 1.63 12.68
CA TRP A 78 15.29 0.45 13.46
C TRP A 78 16.39 -0.61 13.44
N VAL A 79 17.02 -0.79 12.28
CA VAL A 79 18.11 -1.74 12.09
C VAL A 79 19.32 -1.31 12.88
N GLU A 80 19.66 -0.02 12.83
CA GLU A 80 20.74 0.57 13.63
C GLU A 80 20.48 0.39 15.14
N ALA A 81 19.27 0.68 15.61
CA ALA A 81 18.89 0.53 17.01
C ALA A 81 18.99 -0.92 17.49
N CYS A 82 18.49 -1.88 16.72
CA CYS A 82 18.58 -3.31 17.07
C CYS A 82 20.04 -3.79 17.11
N LEU A 83 20.84 -3.43 16.11
CA LEU A 83 22.25 -3.82 16.05
C LEU A 83 23.08 -3.18 17.18
N GLN A 84 22.76 -1.95 17.56
CA GLN A 84 23.42 -1.26 18.68
C GLN A 84 23.04 -1.86 20.03
N ALA A 85 21.77 -2.23 20.22
CA ALA A 85 21.30 -2.90 21.43
C ALA A 85 21.75 -4.37 21.51
N GLY A 86 22.07 -4.98 20.37
CA GLY A 86 22.34 -6.42 20.27
C GLY A 86 21.09 -7.28 20.42
N GLU A 87 19.90 -6.68 20.38
CA GLU A 87 18.61 -7.37 20.53
C GLU A 87 17.48 -6.64 19.79
N TRP A 88 16.30 -7.24 19.79
CA TRP A 88 15.10 -6.63 19.21
C TRP A 88 14.70 -5.35 19.95
N THR A 89 14.61 -4.24 19.23
CA THR A 89 14.02 -2.99 19.73
C THR A 89 12.60 -2.78 19.19
N PRO A 90 11.71 -2.07 19.92
CA PRO A 90 10.35 -1.81 19.46
C PRO A 90 10.30 -1.08 18.11
N GLU A 91 9.48 -1.58 17.20
CA GLU A 91 9.35 -1.08 15.83
C GLU A 91 8.63 0.27 15.75
N ALA A 92 7.71 0.53 16.68
CA ALA A 92 6.78 1.65 16.64
C ALA A 92 7.46 3.02 16.54
N GLU A 93 8.60 3.21 17.21
CA GLU A 93 9.37 4.47 17.17
C GLU A 93 10.05 4.71 15.82
N HIS A 94 10.17 3.65 15.01
CA HIS A 94 10.83 3.66 13.72
C HIS A 94 9.85 3.45 12.55
N GLU A 95 8.55 3.40 12.81
CA GLU A 95 7.52 3.17 11.79
C GLU A 95 7.52 4.30 10.74
N ALA A 96 7.43 3.92 9.47
CA ALA A 96 7.65 4.81 8.33
C ALA A 96 6.38 5.56 7.93
N GLY A 97 5.99 6.52 8.78
CA GLY A 97 4.87 7.43 8.54
C GLY A 97 3.52 6.85 8.94
N GLU A 98 2.49 7.70 8.97
CA GLU A 98 1.19 7.33 9.53
C GLU A 98 0.44 6.28 8.70
N GLY A 99 0.69 6.19 7.39
CA GLY A 99 0.03 5.21 6.52
C GLY A 99 0.42 3.77 6.87
N ALA A 100 1.70 3.54 7.18
CA ALA A 100 2.20 2.25 7.64
C ALA A 100 1.50 1.82 8.94
N GLN A 101 1.46 2.73 9.91
CA GLN A 101 0.78 2.51 11.18
C GLN A 101 -0.71 2.20 10.99
N ARG A 102 -1.42 3.00 10.17
CA ARG A 102 -2.84 2.77 9.86
C ARG A 102 -3.07 1.39 9.26
N SER A 103 -2.25 1.01 8.28
CA SER A 103 -2.39 -0.30 7.63
C SER A 103 -2.18 -1.46 8.59
N ARG A 104 -1.09 -1.41 9.36
CA ARG A 104 -0.77 -2.45 10.34
C ARG A 104 -1.88 -2.59 11.38
N ILE A 105 -2.41 -1.48 11.91
CA ILE A 105 -3.53 -1.50 12.86
C ILE A 105 -4.79 -2.06 12.19
N ASN A 106 -5.09 -1.68 10.95
CA ASN A 106 -6.21 -2.21 10.17
C ASN A 106 -6.12 -3.73 10.05
N ARG A 107 -4.95 -4.25 9.66
CA ARG A 107 -4.70 -5.68 9.52
C ARG A 107 -4.83 -6.43 10.85
N ARG A 108 -4.25 -5.92 11.93
CA ARG A 108 -4.35 -6.52 13.28
C ARG A 108 -5.78 -6.53 13.82
N SER A 109 -6.58 -5.55 13.41
CA SER A 109 -8.00 -5.44 13.78
C SER A 109 -8.92 -6.27 12.87
N LEU A 110 -8.36 -7.05 11.95
CA LEU A 110 -9.08 -7.88 10.98
C LEU A 110 -10.10 -7.09 10.13
N LEU A 111 -9.80 -5.81 9.86
CA LEU A 111 -10.64 -4.95 9.06
C LEU A 111 -10.41 -5.17 7.56
N PRO A 112 -11.38 -4.77 6.70
CA PRO A 112 -11.26 -4.93 5.26
C PRO A 112 -9.99 -4.27 4.67
N PRO A 113 -9.42 -4.84 3.60
CA PRO A 113 -8.33 -4.22 2.84
C PRO A 113 -8.69 -2.82 2.29
N LEU A 114 -7.67 -2.03 1.96
CA LEU A 114 -7.82 -0.62 1.57
C LEU A 114 -8.84 -0.37 0.45
N PHE A 115 -8.87 -1.24 -0.54
CA PHE A 115 -9.72 -1.13 -1.72
C PHE A 115 -10.87 -2.15 -1.72
N ASP A 116 -11.25 -2.68 -0.55
CA ASP A 116 -12.42 -3.52 -0.42
C ASP A 116 -13.68 -2.82 -0.94
N GLY A 117 -14.46 -3.52 -1.75
CA GLY A 117 -15.64 -2.97 -2.43
C GLY A 117 -15.37 -2.10 -3.66
N CYS A 118 -14.11 -1.86 -4.02
CA CYS A 118 -13.71 -1.05 -5.17
C CYS A 118 -13.37 -1.88 -6.43
N PHE A 119 -13.73 -1.34 -7.59
CA PHE A 119 -13.50 -1.95 -8.90
C PHE A 119 -12.67 -1.03 -9.78
N PHE A 120 -11.67 -1.58 -10.46
CA PHE A 120 -10.66 -0.82 -11.20
C PHE A 120 -10.54 -1.29 -12.64
N PHE A 121 -10.52 -0.34 -13.57
CA PHE A 121 -10.15 -0.56 -14.96
C PHE A 121 -8.89 0.23 -15.29
N LEU A 122 -7.84 -0.45 -15.76
CA LEU A 122 -6.57 0.18 -16.14
C LEU A 122 -6.60 0.61 -17.61
N LEU A 123 -6.80 1.91 -17.85
CA LEU A 123 -6.94 2.53 -19.18
C LEU A 123 -5.58 2.83 -19.82
N GLY A 124 -5.36 2.30 -21.02
CA GLY A 124 -4.20 2.64 -21.84
C GLY A 124 -2.90 1.98 -21.38
N ARG A 125 -1.78 2.68 -21.63
CA ARG A 125 -0.42 2.24 -21.29
C ARG A 125 0.12 3.09 -20.15
N PHE A 126 0.92 2.48 -19.29
CA PHE A 126 1.54 3.12 -18.14
C PHE A 126 3.06 3.06 -18.29
N LYS A 127 3.72 4.21 -18.09
CA LYS A 127 5.18 4.37 -18.21
C LYS A 127 5.87 4.37 -16.85
N ALA A 128 5.32 5.11 -15.88
CA ALA A 128 5.95 5.29 -14.58
C ALA A 128 5.88 4.02 -13.70
N ILE A 129 4.80 3.27 -13.81
CA ILE A 129 4.57 2.00 -13.13
C ILE A 129 3.93 1.03 -14.11
N SER A 130 4.36 -0.22 -14.15
CA SER A 130 3.81 -1.17 -15.12
C SER A 130 2.36 -1.56 -14.79
N LYS A 131 1.60 -1.97 -15.81
CA LYS A 131 0.22 -2.46 -15.63
C LYS A 131 0.17 -3.70 -14.72
N ASP A 132 1.20 -4.54 -14.77
CA ASP A 132 1.30 -5.75 -13.95
C ASP A 132 1.58 -5.41 -12.48
N GLU A 133 2.43 -4.41 -12.20
CA GLU A 133 2.64 -3.91 -10.85
C GLU A 133 1.36 -3.28 -10.28
N LEU A 134 0.69 -2.40 -11.03
CA LEU A 134 -0.61 -1.85 -10.64
C LEU A 134 -1.63 -2.97 -10.35
N THR A 135 -1.64 -4.00 -11.19
CA THR A 135 -2.51 -5.16 -11.00
C THR A 135 -2.23 -5.90 -9.70
N LYS A 136 -0.94 -6.12 -9.38
CA LYS A 136 -0.54 -6.72 -8.11
C LYS A 136 -0.97 -5.87 -6.92
N LEU A 137 -0.71 -4.56 -6.97
CA LEU A 137 -1.10 -3.62 -5.90
C LEU A 137 -2.60 -3.61 -5.68
N LEU A 138 -3.40 -3.51 -6.75
CA LEU A 138 -4.85 -3.48 -6.64
C LEU A 138 -5.40 -4.78 -6.01
N ARG A 139 -4.85 -5.93 -6.39
CA ARG A 139 -5.25 -7.23 -5.83
C ARG A 139 -4.85 -7.37 -4.36
N GLU A 140 -3.62 -6.99 -4.02
CA GLU A 140 -3.15 -7.01 -2.62
C GLU A 140 -4.00 -6.11 -1.73
N GLY A 141 -4.42 -4.95 -2.26
CA GLY A 141 -5.31 -4.04 -1.56
C GLY A 141 -6.79 -4.45 -1.54
N GLY A 142 -7.17 -5.62 -2.05
CA GLY A 142 -8.55 -6.11 -2.07
C GLY A 142 -9.44 -5.54 -3.18
N GLY A 143 -8.87 -4.78 -4.12
CA GLY A 143 -9.58 -4.22 -5.27
C GLY A 143 -9.82 -5.26 -6.37
N GLN A 144 -10.93 -5.11 -7.09
CA GLN A 144 -11.30 -6.00 -8.18
C GLN A 144 -10.96 -5.39 -9.54
N LEU A 145 -10.29 -6.14 -10.41
CA LEU A 145 -9.96 -5.68 -11.77
C LEU A 145 -11.07 -6.01 -12.77
N LEU A 146 -11.48 -4.98 -13.51
CA LEU A 146 -12.42 -5.08 -14.62
C LEU A 146 -11.68 -5.38 -15.92
N SER A 147 -12.17 -6.37 -16.67
CA SER A 147 -11.63 -6.73 -17.99
C SER A 147 -12.08 -5.77 -19.09
N ARG A 148 -13.17 -5.04 -18.87
CA ARG A 148 -13.76 -4.09 -19.81
C ARG A 148 -14.00 -2.75 -19.12
N GLN A 149 -13.90 -1.67 -19.89
CA GLN A 149 -14.18 -0.34 -19.37
C GLN A 149 -15.63 -0.26 -18.90
N PRO A 150 -15.89 0.18 -17.66
CA PRO A 150 -17.25 0.33 -17.14
C PRO A 150 -17.99 1.41 -17.94
N LYS A 151 -19.21 1.10 -18.35
CA LYS A 151 -20.11 2.03 -19.03
C LYS A 151 -21.08 2.60 -17.99
N PRO A 152 -21.13 3.92 -17.76
CA PRO A 152 -21.99 4.53 -16.75
C PRO A 152 -23.48 4.17 -16.87
N ASP A 153 -23.93 3.91 -18.10
CA ASP A 153 -25.33 3.67 -18.44
C ASP A 153 -25.67 2.17 -18.55
N SER A 154 -24.76 1.28 -18.13
CA SER A 154 -24.98 -0.16 -18.19
C SER A 154 -25.60 -0.68 -16.90
N ASP A 155 -26.66 -1.50 -17.01
CA ASP A 155 -27.34 -2.13 -15.87
C ASP A 155 -26.36 -2.78 -14.89
N VAL A 156 -25.37 -3.52 -15.40
CA VAL A 156 -24.32 -4.17 -14.58
C VAL A 156 -23.56 -3.18 -13.68
N THR A 157 -23.27 -1.97 -14.14
CA THR A 157 -22.58 -0.95 -13.33
C THR A 157 -23.51 -0.29 -12.32
N GLN A 158 -24.82 -0.31 -12.58
CA GLN A 158 -25.84 0.29 -11.74
C GLN A 158 -26.31 -0.66 -10.64
N THR A 159 -26.36 -1.98 -10.90
CA THR A 159 -26.78 -3.03 -9.96
C THR A 159 -25.71 -3.47 -8.98
N LEU A 160 -24.44 -3.07 -9.16
CA LEU A 160 -23.39 -3.31 -8.18
C LEU A 160 -23.71 -2.54 -6.88
N SER A 161 -24.16 -3.27 -5.87
CA SER A 161 -24.33 -2.80 -4.50
C SER A 161 -23.08 -3.14 -3.70
N ALA A 162 -21.99 -2.42 -3.96
CA ALA A 162 -20.77 -2.49 -3.16
C ALA A 162 -20.55 -1.13 -2.49
N ALA A 163 -20.09 -1.17 -1.23
CA ALA A 163 -19.69 0.01 -0.51
C ALA A 163 -18.19 -0.06 -0.22
N ALA A 164 -17.48 1.04 -0.45
CA ALA A 164 -16.05 1.12 -0.16
C ALA A 164 -15.86 1.37 1.34
N TYR A 165 -15.36 0.37 2.08
CA TYR A 165 -15.21 0.44 3.54
C TYR A 165 -14.35 1.65 3.99
N HIS A 166 -13.28 1.92 3.24
CA HIS A 166 -12.33 3.01 3.55
C HIS A 166 -12.73 4.37 2.97
N ALA A 167 -13.89 4.48 2.32
CA ALA A 167 -14.40 5.77 1.86
C ALA A 167 -14.81 6.65 3.05
N LEU A 168 -14.66 7.96 2.89
CA LEU A 168 -15.16 8.91 3.88
C LEU A 168 -16.69 8.75 4.01
N PRO A 169 -17.23 8.61 5.23
CA PRO A 169 -18.68 8.51 5.43
C PRO A 169 -19.41 9.70 4.80
N GLY A 170 -20.46 9.41 4.03
CA GLY A 170 -21.24 10.43 3.31
C GLY A 170 -20.63 10.92 1.99
N SER A 171 -19.43 10.45 1.61
CA SER A 171 -18.85 10.77 0.30
C SER A 171 -19.48 9.94 -0.82
N ASP A 172 -19.49 10.49 -2.04
CA ASP A 172 -19.90 9.76 -3.24
C ASP A 172 -19.07 8.49 -3.45
N GLN A 173 -17.78 8.48 -3.07
CA GLN A 173 -16.89 7.32 -3.19
C GLN A 173 -17.32 6.12 -2.33
N ALA A 174 -18.17 6.34 -1.32
CA ALA A 174 -18.74 5.24 -0.54
C ALA A 174 -19.67 4.35 -1.39
N LEU A 175 -20.32 4.90 -2.42
CA LEU A 175 -21.32 4.21 -3.26
C LEU A 175 -20.95 4.16 -4.75
N CYS A 176 -20.07 5.05 -5.19
CA CYS A 176 -19.51 5.11 -6.53
C CYS A 176 -18.12 4.47 -6.49
N THR A 177 -18.05 3.14 -6.51
CA THR A 177 -16.81 2.40 -6.22
C THR A 177 -16.05 1.92 -7.46
N GLN A 178 -16.40 2.42 -8.65
CA GLN A 178 -15.75 2.06 -9.92
C GLN A 178 -14.76 3.14 -10.34
N TYR A 179 -13.54 2.75 -10.67
CA TYR A 179 -12.43 3.65 -11.00
C TYR A 179 -11.78 3.27 -12.33
N ILE A 180 -11.70 4.23 -13.24
CA ILE A 180 -10.85 4.18 -14.43
C ILE A 180 -9.53 4.82 -14.05
N ILE A 181 -8.48 4.00 -13.98
CA ILE A 181 -7.12 4.45 -13.67
C ILE A 181 -6.39 4.70 -14.98
N PHE A 182 -5.74 5.85 -15.09
CA PHE A 182 -4.95 6.23 -16.26
C PHE A 182 -3.57 6.75 -15.87
N ASP A 183 -2.61 6.70 -16.80
CA ASP A 183 -1.31 7.35 -16.61
C ASP A 183 -1.43 8.84 -16.93
N PRO A 184 -1.13 9.77 -15.99
CA PRO A 184 -1.20 11.20 -16.25
C PRO A 184 -0.22 11.69 -17.33
N GLN A 185 0.86 10.95 -17.59
CA GLN A 185 1.81 11.21 -18.69
C GLN A 185 1.46 10.43 -19.97
N GLY A 186 0.38 9.66 -19.94
CA GLY A 186 -0.11 8.87 -21.05
C GLY A 186 -0.98 9.69 -22.01
N PRO A 187 -1.21 9.18 -23.23
CA PRO A 187 -2.04 9.88 -24.23
C PRO A 187 -3.55 9.77 -23.95
N HIS A 188 -3.97 8.88 -23.05
CA HIS A 188 -5.38 8.62 -22.76
C HIS A 188 -5.75 9.26 -21.41
N ARG A 189 -6.30 10.47 -21.46
CA ARG A 189 -6.79 11.19 -20.29
C ARG A 189 -8.31 11.38 -20.37
N PRO A 190 -9.09 10.84 -19.42
CA PRO A 190 -10.51 11.10 -19.36
C PRO A 190 -10.80 12.60 -19.16
N ALA A 191 -11.84 13.11 -19.84
CA ALA A 191 -12.21 14.53 -19.79
C ALA A 191 -12.97 14.93 -18.52
N VAL A 192 -13.58 13.96 -17.83
CA VAL A 192 -14.38 14.18 -16.61
C VAL A 192 -13.89 13.27 -15.49
N VAL A 193 -13.87 13.81 -14.28
CA VAL A 193 -13.44 13.11 -13.06
C VAL A 193 -14.50 12.12 -12.59
N ARG A 194 -15.78 12.39 -12.84
CA ARG A 194 -16.87 11.44 -12.55
C ARG A 194 -17.95 11.45 -13.62
N ARG A 195 -18.46 10.27 -13.96
CA ARG A 195 -19.69 10.09 -14.74
C ARG A 195 -20.51 8.94 -14.15
N GLY A 196 -21.68 9.24 -13.61
CA GLY A 196 -22.48 8.26 -12.87
C GLY A 196 -21.70 7.71 -11.67
N LYS A 197 -21.63 6.38 -11.55
CA LYS A 197 -20.88 5.68 -10.48
C LYS A 197 -19.39 5.47 -10.78
N VAL A 198 -18.89 6.00 -11.90
CA VAL A 198 -17.53 5.75 -12.39
C VAL A 198 -16.66 6.99 -12.25
N TRP A 199 -15.53 6.84 -11.55
CA TRP A 199 -14.49 7.85 -11.40
C TRP A 199 -13.39 7.68 -12.44
N SER A 200 -12.70 8.76 -12.75
CA SER A 200 -11.44 8.78 -13.49
C SER A 200 -10.35 9.33 -12.58
N ALA A 201 -9.32 8.54 -12.30
CA ALA A 201 -8.23 8.94 -11.41
C ALA A 201 -6.86 8.59 -12.02
N PRO A 202 -5.83 9.43 -11.84
CA PRO A 202 -4.48 9.08 -12.29
C PRO A 202 -3.90 7.95 -11.44
N CYS A 203 -2.94 7.19 -11.98
CA CYS A 203 -2.27 6.15 -11.20
C CYS A 203 -1.52 6.70 -9.98
N THR A 204 -1.09 7.97 -10.00
CA THR A 204 -0.50 8.64 -8.84
C THR A 204 -1.46 8.71 -7.65
N TRP A 205 -2.75 9.01 -7.89
CA TRP A 205 -3.77 8.98 -6.83
C TRP A 205 -3.86 7.61 -6.14
N LEU A 206 -3.70 6.52 -6.91
CA LEU A 206 -3.68 5.17 -6.33
C LEU A 206 -2.47 4.98 -5.41
N LEU A 207 -1.28 5.44 -5.83
CA LEU A 207 -0.07 5.36 -5.03
C LEU A 207 -0.19 6.23 -3.76
N ASP A 208 -0.80 7.40 -3.87
CA ASP A 208 -1.06 8.30 -2.75
C ASP A 208 -2.06 7.67 -1.75
N CYS A 209 -3.09 6.98 -2.25
CA CYS A 209 -4.01 6.22 -1.41
C CYS A 209 -3.29 5.11 -0.63
N ILE A 210 -2.39 4.36 -1.28
CA ILE A 210 -1.63 3.28 -0.64
C ILE A 210 -0.67 3.83 0.40
N THR A 211 0.12 4.86 0.05
CA THR A 211 1.08 5.48 0.98
C THR A 211 0.41 6.10 2.19
N ALA A 212 -0.77 6.70 2.02
CA ALA A 212 -1.57 7.20 3.13
C ALA A 212 -2.37 6.10 3.84
N PHE A 213 -2.52 4.91 3.26
CA PHE A 213 -3.51 3.90 3.65
C PHE A 213 -4.89 4.53 3.92
N ARG A 214 -5.39 5.30 2.93
CA ARG A 214 -6.70 5.94 2.94
C ARG A 214 -7.26 5.98 1.52
N LEU A 215 -8.56 5.82 1.36
CA LEU A 215 -9.20 6.09 0.08
C LEU A 215 -9.38 7.60 -0.06
N LEU A 216 -8.39 8.25 -0.70
CA LEU A 216 -8.36 9.70 -0.85
C LEU A 216 -9.49 10.20 -1.77
N PRO A 217 -10.00 11.42 -1.55
CA PRO A 217 -10.88 12.09 -2.51
C PRO A 217 -10.28 12.10 -3.91
N VAL A 218 -11.07 11.80 -4.93
CA VAL A 218 -10.64 12.00 -6.32
C VAL A 218 -10.80 13.47 -6.66
N SER A 219 -9.69 14.21 -6.68
CA SER A 219 -9.69 15.63 -7.02
C SER A 219 -9.76 15.85 -8.54
N ASP A 220 -10.39 16.96 -8.93
CA ASP A 220 -10.29 17.45 -10.30
C ASP A 220 -8.82 17.72 -10.63
N CYS A 221 -8.33 17.17 -11.74
CA CYS A 221 -6.95 17.40 -12.20
C CYS A 221 -6.71 18.84 -12.72
N GLN A 222 -7.40 19.85 -12.18
CA GLN A 222 -7.32 21.25 -12.54
C GLN A 222 -7.26 22.17 -11.31
N THR A 223 -6.33 21.94 -10.39
CA THR A 223 -5.77 23.03 -9.59
C THR A 223 -4.32 22.72 -9.28
N PRO A 224 -3.34 23.33 -9.97
CA PRO A 224 -2.02 23.47 -9.38
C PRO A 224 -2.18 24.36 -8.13
N VAL A 225 -1.68 23.88 -6.99
CA VAL A 225 -1.38 24.74 -5.84
C VAL A 225 -0.08 25.47 -6.16
#